data_AF-A0A2E0VT98-F1
#
_entry.id   AF-A0A2E0VT98-F1
#
_cell.length_a   1.000
_cell.length_b   1.000
_cell.length_c   1.000
_cell.angle_alpha   90.00
_cell.angle_beta   90.00
_cell.angle_gamma   90.00
#
_symmetry.space_group_name_H-M   'P 1'
#
loop_
_entity.id
_entity.type
_entity.pdbx_description
1 polymer ?
#
loop_
_entity_poly.entity_id
_entity_poly.type
_entity_poly.pdbx_seq_one_letter_code
_entity_poly.pdbx_strand_id
1 'polypeptide(L)'
;MDLVVNEWLPEYFRPDASPEEKRALEKFLLCFLERGDKIIVLKPSPFLYKIYRYAKEFQRQYEAVLPIRNFIKTILLNSERCILVSAEEIEELPQNIQNKLAEGNYGSDSYLFETASVIRDSARKIITTDTRLKNHFQDEEWCEIVLLHEFLDSYCNDT
;
A
#
# COMPACT_ATOMS: atom_id res chain seq x y z
N MET A 1 -6.53 -2.18 -12.08
CA MET A 1 -5.50 -2.97 -11.38
C MET A 1 -5.76 -2.88 -9.89
N ASP A 2 -5.48 -3.97 -9.19
CA ASP A 2 -5.55 -4.02 -7.73
C ASP A 2 -4.13 -3.92 -7.16
N LEU A 3 -3.95 -3.04 -6.17
CA LEU A 3 -2.66 -2.69 -5.60
C LEU A 3 -2.64 -2.96 -4.10
N VAL A 4 -1.57 -3.57 -3.62
CA VAL A 4 -1.24 -3.59 -2.18
C VAL A 4 -0.15 -2.56 -1.93
N VAL A 5 -0.35 -1.69 -0.95
CA VAL A 5 0.62 -0.66 -0.57
C VAL A 5 0.99 -0.84 0.91
N ASN A 6 2.26 -0.64 1.25
CA ASN A 6 2.67 -0.62 2.64
C ASN A 6 2.47 0.77 3.27
N GLU A 7 3.05 0.96 4.46
CA GLU A 7 2.86 2.16 5.25
C GLU A 7 3.53 3.43 4.70
N TRP A 8 4.31 3.37 3.62
CA TRP A 8 4.87 4.59 3.00
C TRP A 8 3.76 5.59 2.69
N LEU A 9 2.60 5.13 2.21
CA LEU A 9 1.50 5.99 1.80
C LEU A 9 0.94 6.82 2.99
N PRO A 10 0.58 6.23 4.15
CA PRO A 10 0.26 6.99 5.35
C PRO A 10 1.39 7.90 5.82
N GLU A 11 2.65 7.44 5.79
CA GLU A 11 3.78 8.25 6.25
C GLU A 11 3.93 9.53 5.42
N TYR A 12 3.67 9.47 4.11
CA TYR A 12 3.84 10.63 3.23
C TYR A 12 2.76 11.71 3.43
N PHE A 13 1.66 11.40 4.11
CA PHE A 13 0.67 12.41 4.51
C PHE A 13 1.12 13.28 5.69
N ARG A 14 2.18 12.90 6.41
CA ARG A 14 2.59 13.63 7.60
C ARG A 14 3.06 15.06 7.25
N PRO A 15 2.84 16.04 8.15
CA PRO A 15 3.30 17.42 7.92
C PRO A 15 4.81 17.50 7.67
N ASP A 16 5.58 16.67 8.36
CA ASP A 16 7.04 16.60 8.33
C ASP A 16 7.62 15.66 7.27
N ALA A 17 6.77 15.04 6.42
CA ALA A 17 7.25 14.33 5.24
C ALA A 17 8.04 15.28 4.33
N SER A 18 9.12 14.78 3.75
CA SER A 18 10.01 15.54 2.88
C SER A 18 9.30 16.01 1.60
N PRO A 19 9.81 17.06 0.92
CA PRO A 19 9.26 17.50 -0.36
C PRO A 19 9.22 16.41 -1.43
N GLU A 20 10.20 15.49 -1.44
CA GLU A 20 10.25 14.35 -2.35
C GLU A 20 9.11 13.37 -2.08
N GLU A 21 8.87 13.03 -0.82
CA GLU A 21 7.79 12.12 -0.39
C GLU A 21 6.41 12.72 -0.73
N LYS A 22 6.21 14.02 -0.48
CA LYS A 22 4.95 14.70 -0.84
C LYS A 22 4.71 14.71 -2.35
N ARG A 23 5.76 14.93 -3.15
CA ARG A 23 5.68 14.84 -4.62
C ARG A 23 5.36 13.42 -5.10
N ALA A 24 5.97 12.40 -4.48
CA ALA A 24 5.67 11.01 -4.80
C ALA A 24 4.22 10.63 -4.44
N LEU A 25 3.71 11.09 -3.29
CA LEU A 25 2.32 10.92 -2.89
C LEU A 25 1.35 11.56 -3.88
N GLU A 26 1.59 12.82 -4.24
CA GLU A 26 0.77 13.55 -5.21
C GLU A 26 0.76 12.84 -6.57
N LYS A 27 1.95 12.49 -7.09
CA LYS A 27 2.09 11.75 -8.35
C LYS A 27 1.34 10.41 -8.31
N PHE A 28 1.50 9.64 -7.22
CA PHE A 28 0.77 8.38 -7.04
C PHE A 28 -0.74 8.59 -7.08
N LEU A 29 -1.27 9.51 -6.27
CA LEU A 29 -2.71 9.72 -6.13
C LEU A 29 -3.35 10.22 -7.43
N LEU A 30 -2.68 11.09 -8.18
CA LEU A 30 -3.18 11.58 -9.48
C LEU A 30 -3.32 10.42 -10.48
N CYS A 31 -2.23 9.70 -10.75
CA CYS A 31 -2.25 8.58 -11.70
C CYS A 31 -3.22 7.47 -11.25
N PHE A 32 -3.28 7.18 -9.94
CA PHE A 32 -4.18 6.20 -9.36
C PHE A 32 -5.66 6.55 -9.59
N LEU A 33 -6.03 7.82 -9.36
CA LEU A 33 -7.38 8.28 -9.58
C LEU A 33 -7.76 8.27 -11.06
N GLU A 34 -6.87 8.73 -11.93
CA GLU A 34 -7.05 8.74 -13.40
C GLU A 34 -7.24 7.34 -13.98
N ARG A 35 -6.45 6.36 -13.51
CA ARG A 35 -6.49 4.99 -14.04
C ARG A 35 -7.67 4.14 -13.57
N GLY A 36 -8.44 4.61 -12.58
CA GLY A 36 -9.58 3.80 -12.10
C GLY A 36 -9.18 2.63 -11.20
N ASP A 37 -7.94 2.62 -10.68
CA ASP A 37 -7.39 1.49 -9.94
C ASP A 37 -7.91 1.41 -8.50
N LYS A 38 -7.60 0.27 -7.84
CA LYS A 38 -8.02 -0.04 -6.47
C LYS A 38 -6.85 -0.34 -5.57
N ILE A 39 -6.95 0.07 -4.31
CA ILE A 39 -6.06 -0.39 -3.24
C ILE A 39 -6.76 -1.48 -2.45
N ILE A 40 -6.08 -2.59 -2.19
CA ILE A 40 -6.56 -3.63 -1.28
C ILE A 40 -5.88 -3.44 0.07
N VAL A 41 -6.67 -3.49 1.15
CA VAL A 41 -6.18 -3.27 2.51
C VAL A 41 -6.80 -4.28 3.47
N LEU A 42 -5.96 -5.03 4.19
CA LEU A 42 -6.39 -5.93 5.25
C LEU A 42 -6.91 -5.18 6.49
N LYS A 43 -7.93 -5.73 7.14
CA LYS A 43 -8.51 -5.25 8.40
C LYS A 43 -8.39 -6.31 9.51
N PRO A 44 -7.75 -5.97 10.65
CA PRO A 44 -6.93 -4.79 10.90
C PRO A 44 -5.57 -4.86 10.20
N SER A 45 -4.93 -3.72 9.92
CA SER A 45 -3.56 -3.66 9.40
C SER A 45 -2.78 -2.46 9.94
N PRO A 46 -1.43 -2.53 9.94
CA PRO A 46 -0.57 -1.38 10.24
C PRO A 46 -0.88 -0.15 9.39
N PHE A 47 -1.21 -0.34 8.11
CA PHE A 47 -1.63 0.71 7.19
C PHE A 47 -2.85 1.49 7.72
N LEU A 48 -3.95 0.78 8.03
CA LEU A 48 -5.17 1.42 8.54
C LEU A 48 -4.91 2.11 9.87
N TYR A 49 -4.17 1.44 10.75
CA TYR A 49 -3.83 1.99 12.06
C TYR A 49 -3.12 3.35 11.91
N LYS A 50 -2.12 3.45 11.03
CA LYS A 50 -1.38 4.70 10.82
C LYS A 50 -2.25 5.80 10.20
N ILE A 51 -3.02 5.51 9.15
CA ILE A 51 -3.92 6.51 8.54
C ILE A 51 -4.88 7.10 9.57
N TYR A 52 -5.57 6.26 10.34
CA TYR A 52 -6.52 6.74 11.35
C TYR A 52 -5.83 7.43 12.52
N ARG A 53 -4.64 6.96 12.92
CA ARG A 53 -3.81 7.63 13.93
C ARG A 53 -3.45 9.04 13.49
N TYR A 54 -2.94 9.22 12.27
CA TYR A 54 -2.57 10.52 11.72
C TYR A 54 -3.77 11.45 11.55
N ALA A 55 -4.91 10.93 11.09
CA ALA A 55 -6.15 11.71 11.02
C ALA A 55 -6.57 12.28 12.39
N LYS A 56 -6.35 11.49 13.47
CA LYS A 56 -6.65 11.90 14.85
C LYS A 56 -5.59 12.84 15.42
N GLU A 57 -4.32 12.54 15.19
CA GLU A 57 -3.18 13.32 15.69
C GLU A 57 -3.19 14.75 15.12
N PHE A 58 -3.40 14.87 13.81
CA PHE A 58 -3.37 16.15 13.12
C PHE A 58 -4.73 16.86 13.10
N GLN A 59 -5.75 16.36 13.79
CA GLN A 59 -7.13 16.89 13.72
C GLN A 59 -7.28 18.39 14.04
N ARG A 60 -6.33 18.98 14.78
CA ARG A 60 -6.28 20.41 15.12
C ARG A 60 -5.50 21.27 14.12
N GLN A 61 -4.79 20.63 13.19
CA GLN A 61 -4.01 21.26 12.13
C GLN A 61 -4.76 21.07 10.81
N TYR A 62 -5.64 22.02 10.46
CA TYR A 62 -6.57 21.87 9.34
C TYR A 62 -5.88 21.50 8.02
N GLU A 63 -4.80 22.21 7.68
CA GLU A 63 -3.99 22.00 6.47
C GLU A 63 -3.40 20.58 6.39
N ALA A 64 -2.99 20.03 7.54
CA ALA A 64 -2.39 18.69 7.63
C ALA A 64 -3.44 17.58 7.56
N VAL A 65 -4.58 17.76 8.23
CA VAL A 65 -5.61 16.72 8.31
C VAL A 65 -6.51 16.66 7.08
N LEU A 66 -6.66 17.77 6.35
CA LEU A 66 -7.55 17.85 5.19
C LEU A 66 -7.18 16.83 4.09
N PRO A 67 -5.91 16.68 3.67
CA PRO A 67 -5.52 15.64 2.71
C PRO A 67 -5.85 14.23 3.20
N ILE A 68 -5.60 13.92 4.48
CA ILE A 68 -5.88 12.60 5.06
C ILE A 68 -7.39 12.31 5.07
N ARG A 69 -8.21 13.29 5.48
CA ARG A 69 -9.68 13.16 5.45
C ARG A 69 -10.20 12.96 4.03
N ASN A 70 -9.63 13.69 3.06
CA ASN A 70 -9.98 13.54 1.65
C ASN A 70 -9.59 12.15 1.13
N PHE A 71 -8.40 11.66 1.47
CA PHE A 71 -7.97 10.30 1.13
C PHE A 71 -8.91 9.24 1.72
N ILE A 72 -9.23 9.34 3.01
CA ILE A 72 -10.17 8.42 3.67
C ILE A 72 -11.52 8.43 2.95
N LYS A 73 -12.09 9.62 2.70
CA LYS A 73 -13.42 9.75 2.11
C LYS A 73 -13.48 9.30 0.64
N THR A 74 -12.46 9.64 -0.14
CA THR A 74 -12.47 9.47 -1.60
C THR A 74 -11.99 8.10 -2.03
N ILE A 75 -11.05 7.52 -1.27
CA ILE A 75 -10.40 6.25 -1.60
C ILE A 75 -10.82 5.18 -0.59
N LEU A 76 -10.46 5.31 0.69
CA LEU A 76 -10.65 4.21 1.65
C LEU A 76 -12.11 3.81 1.89
N LEU A 77 -13.03 4.78 1.90
CA LEU A 77 -14.46 4.53 2.09
C LEU A 77 -15.21 4.28 0.78
N ASN A 78 -14.50 4.34 -0.37
CA ASN A 78 -15.09 4.12 -1.68
C ASN A 78 -14.76 2.70 -2.17
N SER A 79 -15.76 1.83 -2.24
CA SER A 79 -15.60 0.44 -2.70
C SER A 79 -15.12 0.30 -4.15
N GLU A 80 -15.28 1.34 -4.97
CA GLU A 80 -14.74 1.37 -6.33
C GLU A 80 -13.23 1.65 -6.36
N ARG A 81 -12.66 2.13 -5.25
CA ARG A 81 -11.26 2.57 -5.12
C ARG A 81 -10.48 1.85 -4.02
N CYS A 82 -11.17 1.26 -3.05
CA CYS A 82 -10.56 0.49 -1.98
C CYS A 82 -11.38 -0.76 -1.69
N ILE A 83 -10.69 -1.90 -1.63
CA ILE A 83 -11.27 -3.16 -1.17
C ILE A 83 -10.71 -3.41 0.24
N LEU A 84 -11.58 -3.40 1.23
CA LEU A 84 -11.23 -3.79 2.59
C LEU A 84 -11.48 -5.28 2.74
N VAL A 85 -10.43 -6.04 3.06
CA VAL A 85 -10.53 -7.49 3.27
C VAL A 85 -10.38 -7.82 4.74
N SER A 86 -11.08 -8.83 5.22
CA SER A 86 -10.97 -9.36 6.57
C SER A 86 -10.08 -10.61 6.63
N ALA A 87 -9.69 -11.02 7.83
CA ALA A 87 -8.80 -12.17 8.00
C ALA A 87 -9.41 -13.49 7.49
N GLU A 88 -10.73 -13.60 7.50
CA GLU A 88 -11.46 -14.76 7.00
C GLU A 88 -11.43 -14.88 5.46
N GLU A 89 -11.09 -13.80 4.76
CA GLU A 89 -10.98 -13.75 3.30
C GLU A 89 -9.55 -14.07 2.82
N ILE A 90 -8.57 -14.12 3.73
CA ILE A 90 -7.18 -14.40 3.41
C ILE A 90 -7.03 -15.86 2.99
N GLU A 91 -6.41 -16.08 1.84
CA GLU A 91 -5.94 -17.40 1.43
C GLU A 91 -4.61 -17.74 2.07
N GLU A 92 -4.41 -19.03 2.36
CA GLU A 92 -3.14 -19.54 2.87
C GLU A 92 -2.00 -19.20 1.90
N LEU A 93 -0.95 -18.58 2.43
CA LEU A 93 0.23 -18.24 1.63
C LEU A 93 0.96 -19.52 1.21
N PRO A 94 1.55 -19.57 0.00
CA PRO A 94 2.40 -20.68 -0.39
C PRO A 94 3.55 -20.89 0.61
N GLN A 95 3.94 -22.16 0.84
CA GLN A 95 4.95 -22.51 1.84
C GLN A 95 6.29 -21.79 1.62
N ASN A 96 6.70 -21.57 0.36
CA ASN A 96 7.92 -20.81 0.03
C ASN A 96 7.84 -19.37 0.53
N ILE A 97 6.68 -18.71 0.40
CA ILE A 97 6.47 -17.34 0.88
C ILE A 97 6.48 -17.31 2.41
N GLN A 98 5.80 -18.26 3.07
CA GLN A 98 5.81 -18.39 4.53
C GLN A 98 7.24 -18.55 5.06
N ASN A 99 8.04 -19.43 4.43
CA ASN A 99 9.43 -19.67 4.83
C ASN A 99 10.29 -18.41 4.64
N LYS A 100 10.17 -17.72 3.50
CA LYS A 100 10.92 -16.49 3.25
C LYS A 100 10.58 -15.38 4.24
N LEU A 101 9.31 -15.24 4.62
CA LEU A 101 8.88 -14.28 5.65
C LEU A 101 9.54 -14.57 7.00
N ALA A 102 9.70 -15.86 7.35
CA ALA A 102 10.33 -16.29 8.60
C ALA A 102 11.86 -16.11 8.62
N GLU A 103 12.54 -16.32 7.49
CA GLU A 103 14.01 -16.28 7.40
C GLU A 103 14.62 -14.88 7.66
N GLY A 104 13.94 -13.81 7.20
CA GLY A 104 14.51 -12.47 7.16
C GLY A 104 14.01 -11.50 8.24
N ASN A 105 13.30 -11.97 9.26
CA ASN A 105 12.52 -11.14 10.19
C ASN A 105 11.48 -10.23 9.50
N TYR A 106 10.98 -10.62 8.33
CA TYR A 106 9.91 -9.92 7.62
C TYR A 106 8.51 -10.27 8.14
N GLY A 107 8.42 -10.84 9.35
CA GLY A 107 7.14 -11.21 9.97
C GLY A 107 6.21 -10.01 10.16
N SER A 108 6.75 -8.79 10.30
CA SER A 108 5.94 -7.56 10.33
C SER A 108 5.29 -7.22 8.99
N ASP A 109 5.83 -7.73 7.88
CA ASP A 109 5.35 -7.48 6.51
C ASP A 109 4.39 -8.58 6.04
N SER A 110 4.12 -9.62 6.84
CA SER A 110 3.25 -10.75 6.45
C SER A 110 1.88 -10.27 5.95
N TYR A 111 1.35 -9.22 6.57
CA TYR A 111 0.07 -8.63 6.22
C TYR A 111 0.01 -8.15 4.75
N LEU A 112 1.14 -7.75 4.15
CA LEU A 112 1.19 -7.34 2.74
C LEU A 112 0.95 -8.52 1.81
N PHE A 113 1.57 -9.66 2.12
CA PHE A 113 1.41 -10.90 1.37
C PHE A 113 0.02 -11.48 1.60
N GLU A 114 -0.44 -11.51 2.84
CA GLU A 114 -1.82 -11.90 3.19
C GLU A 114 -2.85 -11.03 2.44
N THR A 115 -2.62 -9.72 2.34
CA THR A 115 -3.49 -8.83 1.55
C THR A 115 -3.41 -9.16 0.07
N ALA A 116 -2.22 -9.47 -0.46
CA ALA A 116 -2.03 -9.80 -1.87
C ALA A 116 -2.62 -11.17 -2.24
N SER A 117 -2.79 -12.09 -1.29
CA SER A 117 -3.30 -13.45 -1.58
C SER A 117 -4.74 -13.43 -2.10
N VAL A 118 -5.54 -12.43 -1.72
CA VAL A 118 -6.92 -12.25 -2.17
C VAL A 118 -7.04 -11.84 -3.65
N ILE A 119 -5.94 -11.40 -4.28
CA ILE A 119 -5.92 -11.05 -5.70
C ILE A 119 -5.80 -12.35 -6.51
N ARG A 120 -6.88 -12.75 -7.19
CA ARG A 120 -6.96 -13.99 -7.97
C ARG A 120 -6.73 -13.80 -9.48
N ASP A 121 -7.34 -12.76 -10.05
CA ASP A 121 -7.47 -12.60 -11.50
C ASP A 121 -6.39 -11.70 -12.14
N SER A 122 -5.42 -11.23 -11.34
CA SER A 122 -4.34 -10.38 -11.83
C SER A 122 -3.02 -10.62 -11.09
N ALA A 123 -1.94 -10.06 -11.61
CA ALA A 123 -0.64 -10.15 -10.97
C ALA A 123 -0.68 -9.49 -9.57
N ARG A 124 -0.27 -10.25 -8.55
CA ARG A 124 -0.15 -9.76 -7.17
C ARG A 124 0.95 -8.72 -7.11
N LYS A 125 0.59 -7.46 -6.86
CA LYS A 125 1.55 -6.34 -6.86
C LYS A 125 1.59 -5.67 -5.49
N ILE A 126 2.76 -5.66 -4.88
CA ILE A 126 3.04 -4.94 -3.63
C ILE A 126 3.96 -3.76 -3.93
N ILE A 127 3.48 -2.54 -3.65
CA ILE A 127 4.24 -1.31 -3.83
C ILE A 127 4.82 -0.88 -2.47
N THR A 128 6.14 -0.80 -2.41
CA THR A 128 6.88 -0.49 -1.19
C THR A 128 8.00 0.53 -1.42
N THR A 129 8.50 1.14 -0.36
CA THR A 129 9.78 1.86 -0.37
C THR A 129 10.93 1.02 0.18
N ASP A 130 10.64 -0.19 0.68
CA ASP A 130 11.64 -1.07 1.29
C ASP A 130 12.40 -1.89 0.24
N THR A 131 13.66 -1.48 0.00
CA THR A 131 14.59 -2.19 -0.89
C THR A 131 14.97 -3.57 -0.39
N ARG A 132 15.00 -3.78 0.93
CA ARG A 132 15.34 -5.09 1.52
C ARG A 132 14.23 -6.08 1.22
N LEU A 133 12.97 -5.66 1.41
CA LEU A 133 11.81 -6.47 1.07
C LEU A 133 11.81 -6.84 -0.42
N LYS A 134 12.00 -5.86 -1.33
CA LYS A 134 12.13 -6.15 -2.77
C LYS A 134 13.22 -7.18 -3.06
N ASN A 135 14.43 -6.96 -2.57
CA ASN A 135 15.57 -7.83 -2.87
C ASN A 135 15.38 -9.26 -2.32
N HIS A 136 14.72 -9.41 -1.17
CA HIS A 136 14.47 -10.73 -0.56
C HIS A 136 13.47 -11.58 -1.36
N PHE A 137 12.50 -10.92 -2.01
CA PHE A 137 11.43 -11.55 -2.75
C PHE A 137 11.54 -11.39 -4.27
N GLN A 138 12.65 -10.85 -4.80
CA GLN A 138 12.79 -10.53 -6.23
C GLN A 138 12.64 -11.74 -7.17
N ASP A 139 12.99 -12.94 -6.70
CA ASP A 139 12.95 -14.18 -7.47
C ASP A 139 11.61 -14.95 -7.30
N GLU A 140 10.65 -14.38 -6.56
CA GLU A 140 9.37 -15.04 -6.31
C GLU A 140 8.34 -14.69 -7.38
N GLU A 141 7.90 -15.69 -8.16
CA GLU A 141 6.85 -15.50 -9.17
C GLU A 141 5.45 -15.27 -8.57
N TRP A 142 5.27 -15.59 -7.28
CA TRP A 142 3.96 -15.51 -6.64
C TRP A 142 3.45 -14.06 -6.48
N CYS A 143 4.36 -13.12 -6.21
CA CYS A 143 4.04 -11.70 -6.12
C CYS A 143 5.17 -10.82 -6.65
N GLU A 144 4.80 -9.77 -7.37
CA GLU A 144 5.71 -8.73 -7.82
C GLU A 144 5.84 -7.66 -6.73
N ILE A 145 7.04 -7.51 -6.15
CA ILE A 145 7.36 -6.41 -5.24
C ILE A 145 8.06 -5.30 -6.03
N VAL A 146 7.42 -4.14 -6.10
CA VAL A 146 7.89 -3.00 -6.89
C VAL A 146 8.24 -1.83 -5.96
N LEU A 147 9.38 -1.19 -6.19
CA LEU A 147 9.69 0.02 -5.43
C LEU A 147 8.84 1.18 -5.93
N LEU A 148 8.42 2.05 -5.02
CA LEU A 148 7.53 3.17 -5.33
C LEU A 148 8.04 4.01 -6.50
N HIS A 149 9.34 4.32 -6.57
CA HIS A 149 9.88 5.12 -7.66
C HIS A 149 9.81 4.40 -9.01
N GLU A 150 10.17 3.11 -9.06
CA GLU A 150 10.06 2.28 -10.28
C GLU A 150 8.60 2.12 -10.72
N PHE A 151 7.70 1.94 -9.74
CA PHE A 151 6.28 1.89 -9.98
C PHE A 151 5.81 3.21 -10.59
N LEU A 152 6.12 4.37 -10.00
CA LEU A 152 5.71 5.66 -10.51
C LEU A 152 6.28 6.01 -11.89
N ASP A 153 7.48 5.50 -12.22
CA ASP A 153 8.11 5.75 -13.52
C ASP A 153 7.46 4.95 -14.65
N SER A 154 6.97 3.75 -14.38
CA SER A 154 6.19 2.98 -15.38
C SER A 154 4.71 3.38 -15.36
N TYR A 155 4.12 3.44 -14.16
CA TYR A 155 2.70 3.64 -13.94
C TYR A 155 2.17 4.99 -14.42
N CYS A 156 2.95 6.07 -14.30
CA CYS A 156 2.50 7.41 -14.69
C CYS A 156 2.98 7.86 -16.06
N ASN A 157 3.90 7.12 -16.71
CA ASN A 157 4.44 7.50 -18.02
C ASN A 157 3.86 6.66 -19.17
N ASP A 158 3.21 5.54 -18.88
CA ASP A 158 2.51 4.70 -19.88
C ASP A 158 1.08 5.19 -20.18
N THR A 159 0.86 6.51 -20.27
CA THR A 159 -0.42 7.14 -20.64
C THR A 159 -0.31 7.99 -21.89
#